data_AF-A0A8H7K130-F1
#
_entry.id   AF-A0A8H7K130-F1
#
_cell.length_a   1.000
_cell.length_b   1.000
_cell.length_c   1.000
_cell.angle_alpha   90.00
_cell.angle_beta   90.00
_cell.angle_gamma   90.00
#
_symmetry.space_group_name_H-M   'P 1'
#
loop_
_entity.id
_entity.type
_entity.pdbx_description
1 polymer ?
#
loop_
_entity_poly.entity_id
_entity_poly.type
_entity_poly.pdbx_seq_one_letter_code
_entity_poly.pdbx_strand_id
1 'polypeptide(L)'
;MADFKELRATLQRTATTFIDCCNKHTVDAILSLRADNCKHTHLPSSLDIGTYNNAEFGAFYGRFANMMKDCTCWIVDDKEMVVDVESRKVVMHEKQREHTIGRVRERIHVDFNDDWRWEDD
;
A
#
# COMPACT_ATOMS: atom_id res chain seq x y z
N MET A 1 24.06 -6.79 19.55
CA MET A 1 23.33 -5.78 18.75
C MET A 1 22.64 -6.56 17.64
N ALA A 2 21.32 -6.43 17.48
CA ALA A 2 20.66 -7.02 16.32
C ALA A 2 21.31 -6.44 15.05
N ASP A 3 21.64 -7.27 14.07
CA ASP A 3 22.24 -6.77 12.84
C ASP A 3 21.19 -5.94 12.08
N PHE A 4 21.31 -4.61 12.20
CA PHE A 4 20.43 -3.66 11.53
C PHE A 4 20.47 -3.79 10.00
N LYS A 5 21.55 -4.34 9.44
CA LYS A 5 21.64 -4.62 8.00
C LYS A 5 20.72 -5.78 7.62
N GLU A 6 20.73 -6.87 8.38
CA GLU A 6 19.83 -8.02 8.17
C GLU A 6 18.36 -7.65 8.40
N LEU A 7 18.08 -6.85 9.43
CA LEU A 7 16.73 -6.36 9.70
C LEU A 7 16.24 -5.44 8.58
N ARG A 8 17.07 -4.50 8.10
CA ARG A 8 16.73 -3.65 6.96
C ARG A 8 16.38 -4.47 5.71
N ALA A 9 17.23 -5.45 5.37
CA ALA A 9 16.98 -6.32 4.22
C ALA A 9 15.68 -7.14 4.38
N THR A 10 15.35 -7.55 5.61
CA THR A 10 14.10 -8.25 5.90
C THR A 10 12.88 -7.34 5.73
N LEU A 11 12.94 -6.10 6.22
CA LEU A 11 11.86 -5.12 6.03
C LEU A 11 11.61 -4.83 4.55
N GLN A 12 12.68 -4.61 3.77
CA GLN A 12 12.59 -4.39 2.31
C GLN A 12 11.96 -5.58 1.59
N ARG A 13 12.39 -6.80 1.92
CA ARG A 13 11.84 -8.02 1.33
C ARG A 13 10.36 -8.17 1.67
N THR A 14 9.97 -7.95 2.93
CA THR A 14 8.55 -8.01 3.33
C THR A 14 7.70 -6.98 2.58
N ALA A 15 8.18 -5.76 2.41
CA ALA A 15 7.48 -4.72 1.64
C ALA A 15 7.34 -5.11 0.16
N THR A 16 8.37 -5.71 -0.43
CA THR A 16 8.31 -6.19 -1.82
C THR A 16 7.34 -7.38 -1.96
N THR A 17 7.34 -8.31 -1.00
CA THR A 17 6.37 -9.43 -0.97
C THR A 17 4.93 -8.92 -0.81
N PHE A 18 4.72 -7.80 -0.12
CA PHE A 18 3.39 -7.18 -0.06
C PHE A 18 2.88 -6.77 -1.44
N ILE A 19 3.73 -6.17 -2.29
CA ILE A 19 3.38 -5.85 -3.68
C ILE A 19 3.10 -7.11 -4.50
N ASP A 20 3.88 -8.18 -4.31
CA ASP A 20 3.61 -9.48 -4.94
C ASP A 20 2.24 -10.04 -4.52
N CYS A 21 1.83 -9.84 -3.27
CA CYS A 21 0.51 -10.21 -2.79
C CYS A 21 -0.61 -9.35 -3.40
N CYS A 22 -0.42 -8.04 -3.54
CA CYS A 22 -1.36 -7.17 -4.25
C CYS A 22 -1.58 -7.67 -5.69
N ASN A 23 -0.48 -8.02 -6.38
CA ASN A 23 -0.51 -8.51 -7.76
C ASN A 23 -1.21 -9.87 -7.95
N LYS A 24 -1.36 -10.68 -6.89
CA LYS A 24 -2.17 -11.91 -6.94
C LYS A 24 -3.67 -11.62 -6.99
N HIS A 25 -4.07 -10.43 -6.53
CA HIS A 25 -5.45 -9.96 -6.61
C HIS A 25 -6.48 -10.86 -5.91
N THR A 26 -6.10 -11.47 -4.77
CA THR A 26 -6.99 -12.28 -3.94
C THR A 26 -6.99 -11.81 -2.49
N VAL A 27 -8.11 -12.02 -1.79
CA VAL A 27 -8.23 -11.70 -0.37
C VAL A 27 -7.20 -12.47 0.47
N ASP A 28 -7.04 -13.77 0.21
CA ASP A 28 -6.09 -14.60 0.94
C ASP A 28 -4.65 -14.11 0.79
N ALA A 29 -4.25 -13.69 -0.41
CA ALA A 29 -2.91 -13.17 -0.65
C ALA A 29 -2.64 -11.87 0.11
N ILE A 30 -3.57 -10.91 0.08
CA ILE A 30 -3.36 -9.62 0.75
C ILE A 30 -3.42 -9.75 2.28
N LEU A 31 -4.11 -10.75 2.80
CA LEU A 31 -4.17 -11.03 4.23
C LEU A 31 -3.00 -11.87 4.75
N SER A 32 -2.29 -12.64 3.91
CA SER A 32 -1.31 -13.63 4.35
C SER A 32 -0.09 -13.06 5.08
N LEU A 33 0.23 -11.78 4.88
CA LEU A 33 1.38 -11.11 5.50
C LEU A 33 1.01 -10.31 6.76
N ARG A 34 -0.28 -10.26 7.10
CA ARG A 34 -0.78 -9.41 8.18
C ARG A 34 -0.76 -10.18 9.50
N ALA A 35 -0.30 -9.51 10.56
CA ALA A 35 -0.51 -10.01 11.92
C ALA A 35 -2.00 -9.98 12.29
N ASP A 36 -2.40 -10.79 13.28
CA ASP A 36 -3.80 -10.89 13.73
C ASP A 36 -4.40 -9.55 14.15
N ASN A 37 -3.58 -8.66 14.71
CA ASN A 37 -3.97 -7.33 15.17
C ASN A 37 -3.67 -6.20 14.16
N CYS A 38 -3.35 -6.54 12.91
CA CYS A 38 -2.98 -5.57 11.88
C CYS A 38 -4.17 -4.66 11.52
N LYS A 39 -3.88 -3.37 11.37
CA LYS A 39 -4.86 -2.33 10.99
C LYS A 39 -4.49 -1.74 9.63
N HIS A 40 -5.48 -1.52 8.78
CA HIS A 40 -5.34 -0.83 7.51
C HIS A 40 -6.01 0.54 7.60
N THR A 41 -5.25 1.60 7.43
CA THR A 41 -5.75 2.98 7.48
C THR A 41 -5.71 3.57 6.09
N HIS A 42 -6.83 4.12 5.64
CA HIS A 42 -6.93 4.79 4.36
C HIS A 42 -6.66 6.29 4.54
N LEU A 43 -5.94 6.87 3.59
CA LEU A 43 -5.66 8.28 3.51
C LEU A 43 -5.93 8.77 2.07
N PRO A 44 -6.26 10.05 1.86
CA PRO A 44 -6.50 11.08 2.87
C PRO A 44 -7.80 10.85 3.66
N SER A 45 -7.93 11.49 4.83
CA SER A 45 -9.12 11.37 5.69
C SER A 45 -10.41 11.85 5.02
N SER A 46 -10.32 12.68 3.98
CA SER A 46 -11.46 13.13 3.16
C SER A 46 -12.17 12.01 2.40
N LEU A 47 -11.57 10.81 2.30
CA LEU A 47 -12.24 9.63 1.76
C LEU A 47 -13.34 9.09 2.69
N ASP A 48 -13.38 9.53 3.95
CA ASP A 48 -14.33 9.06 4.98
C ASP A 48 -14.32 7.52 5.15
N ILE A 49 -13.16 6.90 4.89
CA ILE A 49 -12.94 5.47 5.11
C ILE A 49 -12.18 5.30 6.42
N GLY A 50 -12.79 4.58 7.35
CA GLY A 50 -12.19 4.27 8.65
C GLY A 50 -10.96 3.37 8.57
N THR A 51 -10.42 3.07 9.75
CA THR A 51 -9.36 2.07 9.91
C THR A 51 -9.98 0.68 10.04
N TYR A 52 -9.52 -0.27 9.22
CA TYR A 52 -10.04 -1.64 9.18
C TYR A 52 -9.13 -2.65 9.86
N ASN A 53 -9.73 -3.59 10.58
CA ASN A 53 -9.08 -4.85 10.97
C ASN A 53 -8.99 -5.82 9.77
N ASN A 54 -8.40 -7.01 9.97
CA ASN A 54 -8.22 -7.99 8.89
C ASN A 54 -9.54 -8.46 8.24
N ALA A 55 -10.61 -8.65 9.03
CA ALA A 55 -11.90 -9.09 8.49
C ALA A 55 -12.58 -7.98 7.67
N GLU A 56 -12.57 -6.75 8.19
CA GLU A 56 -13.11 -5.56 7.51
C GLU A 56 -12.34 -5.25 6.22
N PHE A 57 -11.01 -5.33 6.29
CA PHE A 57 -10.14 -5.10 5.13
C PHE A 57 -10.32 -6.20 4.08
N GLY A 58 -10.43 -7.47 4.48
CA GLY A 58 -10.71 -8.57 3.54
C GLY A 58 -12.06 -8.40 2.83
N ALA A 59 -13.10 -8.00 3.56
CA ALA A 59 -14.41 -7.72 2.97
C ALA A 59 -14.38 -6.52 2.01
N PHE A 60 -13.65 -5.45 2.37
CA PHE A 60 -13.43 -4.30 1.51
C PHE A 60 -12.67 -4.68 0.23
N TYR A 61 -11.52 -5.34 0.38
CA TYR A 61 -10.68 -5.76 -0.73
C TYR A 61 -11.42 -6.72 -1.66
N GLY A 62 -12.21 -7.65 -1.13
CA GLY A 62 -13.01 -8.57 -1.94
C GLY A 62 -14.02 -7.86 -2.86
N ARG A 63 -14.64 -6.76 -2.40
CA ARG A 63 -15.50 -5.94 -3.26
C ARG A 63 -14.69 -5.21 -4.34
N PHE A 64 -13.57 -4.62 -3.94
CA PHE A 64 -12.69 -3.86 -4.83
C PHE A 64 -12.05 -4.76 -5.90
N ALA A 65 -11.62 -5.97 -5.53
CA ALA A 65 -11.01 -6.92 -6.44
C ALA A 65 -11.96 -7.36 -7.56
N ASN A 66 -13.25 -7.52 -7.26
CA ASN A 66 -14.27 -7.83 -8.26
C ASN A 66 -14.53 -6.69 -9.25
N MET A 67 -14.18 -5.45 -8.91
CA MET A 67 -14.35 -4.28 -9.78
C MET A 67 -13.16 -4.04 -10.71
N MET A 68 -11.99 -4.60 -10.40
CA MET A 68 -10.75 -4.37 -11.14
C MET A 68 -10.33 -5.62 -11.91
N LYS A 69 -9.94 -5.43 -13.16
CA LYS A 69 -9.31 -6.43 -14.03
C LYS A 69 -7.90 -5.98 -14.40
N ASP A 70 -7.05 -6.94 -14.74
CA ASP A 70 -5.68 -6.69 -15.18
C ASP A 70 -4.91 -5.75 -14.23
N CYS A 71 -5.12 -5.93 -12.92
CA CYS A 71 -4.50 -5.10 -11.89
C CYS A 71 -3.00 -5.42 -11.81
N THR A 72 -2.17 -4.38 -11.80
CA THR A 72 -0.73 -4.49 -11.56
C THR A 72 -0.29 -3.34 -10.67
N CYS A 73 0.34 -3.67 -9.56
CA CYS A 73 0.99 -2.77 -8.62
C CYS A 73 2.52 -2.89 -8.78
N TRP A 74 3.23 -1.76 -8.71
CA TRP A 74 4.69 -1.75 -8.69
C TRP A 74 5.22 -0.57 -7.88
N ILE A 75 6.42 -0.72 -7.31
CA ILE A 75 7.12 0.36 -6.60
C ILE A 75 7.74 1.30 -7.64
N VAL A 76 7.53 2.60 -7.46
CA VAL A 76 8.09 3.65 -8.32
C VAL A 76 9.52 3.92 -7.87
N ASP A 77 10.48 3.50 -8.68
CA ASP A 77 11.92 3.68 -8.47
C ASP A 77 12.46 3.01 -7.19
N ASP A 78 13.40 2.08 -7.34
CA ASP A 78 13.97 1.31 -6.23
C ASP A 78 14.78 2.16 -5.22
N LYS A 79 14.95 3.45 -5.54
CA LYS A 79 15.65 4.45 -4.73
C LYS A 79 14.76 5.17 -3.71
N GLU A 80 13.43 5.05 -3.77
CA GLU A 80 12.52 5.81 -2.89
C GLU A 80 12.00 5.03 -1.67
N MET A 81 12.29 3.72 -1.54
CA MET A 81 11.84 2.97 -0.36
C MET A 81 12.61 3.43 0.90
N VAL A 82 11.93 4.18 1.76
CA VAL A 82 12.47 4.63 3.04
C VAL A 82 12.23 3.55 4.08
N VAL A 83 13.32 3.05 4.66
CA VAL A 83 13.29 2.01 5.71
C VAL A 83 13.82 2.57 7.01
N ASP A 84 12.93 2.70 7.98
CA ASP A 84 13.25 2.98 9.37
C ASP A 84 13.35 1.66 10.15
N VAL A 85 14.59 1.29 10.46
CA VAL A 85 14.92 0.02 11.12
C VAL A 85 14.52 0.04 12.60
N GLU A 86 14.58 1.20 13.25
CA GLU A 86 14.30 1.34 14.67
C GLU A 86 12.81 1.17 14.94
N SER A 87 11.97 1.87 14.17
CA SER A 87 10.51 1.75 14.29
C SER A 87 9.90 0.61 13.47
N ARG A 88 10.73 -0.10 12.68
CA ARG A 88 10.33 -1.19 11.77
C ARG A 88 9.29 -0.77 10.74
N LYS A 89 9.45 0.44 10.19
CA LYS A 89 8.55 1.01 9.19
C LYS A 89 9.21 1.04 7.82
N VAL A 90 8.40 0.81 6.81
CA VAL A 90 8.77 0.97 5.41
C VAL A 90 7.76 1.91 4.77
N VAL A 91 8.25 2.93 4.08
CA VAL A 91 7.47 3.81 3.23
C VAL A 91 7.89 3.54 1.80
N MET A 92 6.91 3.37 0.93
CA MET A 92 7.13 3.14 -0.50
C MET A 92 6.15 3.98 -1.30
N HIS A 93 6.65 4.50 -2.42
CA HIS A 93 5.83 5.10 -3.44
C HIS A 93 5.44 4.00 -4.43
N GLU A 94 4.15 3.73 -4.57
CA GLU A 94 3.64 2.71 -5.48
C GLU A 94 2.76 3.33 -6.57
N LYS A 95 2.76 2.68 -7.73
CA LYS A 95 1.80 2.92 -8.81
C LYS A 95 0.99 1.66 -9.05
N GLN A 96 -0.26 1.88 -9.39
CA GLN A 96 -1.17 0.82 -9.78
C GLN A 96 -1.76 1.13 -11.16
N ARG A 97 -1.98 0.08 -11.94
CA ARG A 97 -2.75 0.12 -13.18
C ARG A 97 -3.78 -0.98 -13.17
N GLU A 98 -5.00 -0.64 -13.54
CA GLU A 98 -6.11 -1.58 -13.61
C GLU A 98 -7.12 -1.15 -14.69
N HIS A 99 -7.98 -2.09 -15.08
CA HIS A 99 -9.19 -1.84 -15.84
C HIS A 99 -10.40 -2.00 -14.91
N THR A 100 -11.16 -0.94 -14.71
CA THR A 100 -12.36 -0.97 -13.88
C THR A 100 -13.60 -1.34 -14.69
N ILE A 101 -14.47 -2.16 -14.10
CA ILE A 101 -15.76 -2.53 -14.71
C ILE A 101 -16.74 -1.36 -14.50
N GLY A 102 -16.66 -0.37 -15.39
CA GLY A 102 -17.54 0.80 -15.43
C GLY A 102 -16.80 2.04 -15.92
N ARG A 103 -17.46 2.93 -16.70
CA ARG A 103 -16.94 4.29 -16.92
C ARG A 103 -17.10 5.08 -15.63
N VAL A 104 -16.11 5.02 -14.76
CA VAL A 104 -15.97 6.06 -13.74
C VAL A 104 -15.47 7.31 -14.49
N ARG A 105 -16.34 8.30 -14.70
CA ARG A 105 -15.90 9.67 -14.97
C ARG A 105 -15.45 10.29 -13.65
N GLU A 106 -14.44 9.70 -13.03
CA GLU A 106 -13.65 10.38 -12.00
C GLU A 106 -12.46 10.96 -12.72
N ARG A 107 -12.46 12.29 -12.85
CA ARG A 107 -11.24 13.03 -13.09
C ARG A 107 -10.52 13.06 -11.74
N ILE A 108 -9.81 11.99 -11.40
CA ILE A 108 -8.77 12.08 -10.36
C ILE A 108 -7.61 12.81 -11.04
N HIS A 109 -7.60 14.14 -10.94
CA HIS A 109 -6.34 14.88 -11.01
C HIS A 109 -5.62 14.54 -9.71
N VAL A 110 -4.64 13.63 -9.78
CA VAL A 110 -3.56 13.66 -8.81
C VAL A 110 -2.61 14.73 -9.34
N ASP A 111 -2.93 16.00 -9.07
CA ASP A 111 -1.92 17.03 -9.13
C ASP A 111 -0.96 16.72 -7.97
N PHE A 112 0.19 16.13 -8.29
CA PHE A 112 1.38 16.43 -7.51
C PHE A 112 1.66 17.90 -7.81
N ASN A 113 1.01 18.80 -7.08
CA ASN A 113 1.48 20.18 -7.02
C ASN A 113 2.92 20.06 -6.48
N ASP A 114 3.87 20.48 -7.31
CA ASP A 114 5.31 20.58 -7.04
C ASP A 114 5.65 21.58 -5.91
N ASP A 115 4.76 21.79 -4.94
CA ASP A 115 4.84 22.82 -3.90
C ASP A 115 4.85 22.27 -2.47
N TRP A 116 5.29 21.03 -2.26
CA TRP A 116 5.64 20.58 -0.90
C TRP A 116 6.98 21.22 -0.47
N ARG A 117 6.90 22.45 0.03
CA ARG A 117 7.91 23.03 0.90
C ARG A 117 7.82 22.33 2.26
N TRP A 118 8.95 21.81 2.71
CA TRP A 118 9.21 21.61 4.13
C TRP A 118 9.13 22.99 4.80
N GLU A 119 8.12 23.21 5.62
CA GLU A 119 8.19 24.25 6.65
C GLU A 119 8.50 23.54 7.96
N ASP A 120 9.77 23.61 8.34
CA ASP A 120 10.22 23.45 9.72
C ASP A 120 9.77 24.69 10.50
N ASP A 121 8.90 24.49 11.49
CA ASP A 121 8.78 25.33 12.71
C ASP A 121 8.27 24.46 13.88
#